data_AF-A0A537Z7A9-F1
#
_entry.id   AF-A0A537Z7A9-F1
#
_cell.length_a   1.000
_cell.length_b   1.000
_cell.length_c   1.000
_cell.angle_alpha   90.00
_cell.angle_beta   90.00
_cell.angle_gamma   90.00
#
_symmetry.space_group_name_H-M   'P 1'
#
loop_
_entity.id
_entity.type
_entity.pdbx_description
1 polymer ?
#
loop_
_entity_poly.entity_id
_entity_poly.type
_entity_poly.pdbx_seq_one_letter_code
_entity_poly.pdbx_strand_id
1 'polypeptide(L)'
;MDAVDQVNDASFATDTSARVGAILARAEARAEAVREQSEQFAAETRRAARREADQVAEDARRAAEAAARARVGRISELRASIAARAGSLVEGLEGGELTAARLEELVEALGEAADRILDDLQAGDDRRGRFEPAIPAEPRGGAFARSSDPSPERDGPEPVQIADPIPEGAPIARRPGRSNARAAAVLMAIQGIDRDEVARRLAREHGLAESDELLDDVFGRADAPA
;
A
#
# COMPACT_ATOMS: atom_id res chain seq x y z
N MET A 1 9.11 78.10 -25.91
CA MET A 1 9.83 77.77 -24.66
C MET A 1 9.29 76.42 -24.28
N ASP A 2 10.02 75.43 -24.76
CA ASP A 2 9.46 74.24 -25.38
C ASP A 2 9.33 73.10 -24.38
N ALA A 3 8.38 72.21 -24.63
CA ALA A 3 8.24 70.93 -23.93
C ALA A 3 9.54 70.09 -23.93
N VAL A 4 10.49 70.43 -24.81
CA VAL A 4 11.82 69.83 -24.93
C VAL A 4 12.80 70.33 -23.84
N ASP A 5 12.68 71.58 -23.38
CA ASP A 5 13.50 72.12 -22.27
C ASP A 5 13.07 71.54 -20.92
N GLN A 6 11.78 71.23 -20.74
CA GLN A 6 11.25 70.56 -19.53
C GLN A 6 11.77 69.12 -19.36
N VAL A 7 12.11 68.44 -20.46
CA VAL A 7 12.65 67.06 -20.42
C VAL A 7 14.14 67.05 -20.05
N ASN A 8 14.88 68.13 -20.33
CA ASN A 8 16.29 68.31 -19.96
C ASN A 8 16.49 68.95 -18.57
N ASP A 9 15.40 69.24 -17.85
CA ASP A 9 15.45 69.81 -16.51
C ASP A 9 15.80 68.74 -15.47
N ALA A 10 16.89 68.93 -14.72
CA ALA A 10 17.36 67.98 -13.70
C ALA A 10 16.30 67.64 -12.63
N SER A 11 15.34 68.54 -12.44
CA SER A 11 14.17 68.36 -11.58
C SER A 11 13.23 67.25 -12.06
N PHE A 12 12.97 67.16 -13.37
CA PHE A 12 12.09 66.15 -13.97
C PHE A 12 12.68 64.74 -13.87
N ALA A 13 14.00 64.61 -14.09
CA ALA A 13 14.71 63.34 -13.93
C ALA A 13 14.70 62.85 -12.47
N THR A 14 14.83 63.78 -11.51
CA THR A 14 14.78 63.46 -10.07
C THR A 14 13.38 63.04 -9.64
N ASP A 15 12.33 63.75 -10.05
CA ASP A 15 10.93 63.40 -9.75
C ASP A 15 10.54 62.05 -10.38
N THR A 16 10.94 61.81 -11.63
CA THR A 16 10.67 60.53 -12.31
C THR A 16 11.41 59.37 -11.61
N SER A 17 12.67 59.56 -11.22
CA SER A 17 13.43 58.55 -10.48
C SER A 17 12.83 58.25 -9.11
N ALA A 18 12.34 59.28 -8.40
CA ALA A 18 11.63 59.12 -7.14
C ALA A 18 10.32 58.34 -7.30
N ARG A 19 9.55 58.63 -8.36
CA ARG A 19 8.31 57.91 -8.68
C ARG A 19 8.57 56.45 -9.03
N VAL A 20 9.57 56.17 -9.87
CA VAL A 20 9.96 54.79 -10.22
C VAL A 20 10.45 54.05 -8.97
N GLY A 21 11.25 54.69 -8.12
CA GLY A 21 11.69 54.12 -6.84
C GLY A 21 10.52 53.76 -5.92
N ALA A 22 9.52 54.63 -5.81
CA ALA A 22 8.31 54.36 -5.02
C ALA A 22 7.47 53.20 -5.59
N ILE A 23 7.36 53.10 -6.92
CA ILE A 23 6.66 51.99 -7.58
C ILE A 23 7.40 50.67 -7.34
N LEU A 24 8.73 50.66 -7.47
CA LEU A 24 9.56 49.47 -7.22
C LEU A 24 9.46 49.02 -5.76
N ALA A 25 9.57 49.95 -4.81
CA ALA A 25 9.42 49.63 -3.38
C ALA A 25 8.02 49.04 -3.07
N ARG A 26 6.97 49.57 -3.70
CA ARG A 26 5.61 49.02 -3.56
C ARG A 26 5.48 47.64 -4.22
N ALA A 27 6.11 47.43 -5.37
CA ALA A 27 6.11 46.14 -6.07
C ALA A 27 6.87 45.08 -5.27
N GLU A 28 8.02 45.43 -4.70
CA GLU A 28 8.83 44.56 -3.85
C GLU A 28 8.08 44.18 -2.57
N ALA A 29 7.47 45.16 -1.87
CA ALA A 29 6.65 44.89 -0.69
C ALA A 29 5.47 43.95 -1.02
N ARG A 30 4.85 44.10 -2.20
CA ARG A 30 3.78 43.21 -2.64
C ARG A 30 4.29 41.82 -3.00
N ALA A 31 5.47 41.72 -3.63
CA ALA A 31 6.08 40.44 -3.96
C ALA A 31 6.45 39.67 -2.69
N GLU A 32 7.02 40.35 -1.69
CA GLU A 32 7.34 39.75 -0.40
C GLU A 32 6.09 39.26 0.33
N ALA A 33 5.02 40.06 0.38
CA ALA A 33 3.75 39.65 0.98
C ALA A 33 3.15 38.40 0.29
N VAL A 34 3.24 38.31 -1.05
CA VAL A 34 2.78 37.13 -1.80
C VAL A 34 3.66 35.92 -1.49
N ARG A 35 4.98 36.10 -1.36
CA ARG A 35 5.91 35.04 -0.99
C ARG A 35 5.58 34.50 0.40
N GLU A 36 5.50 35.36 1.41
CA GLU A 36 5.17 34.98 2.78
C GLU A 36 3.82 34.25 2.87
N GLN A 37 2.80 34.75 2.17
CA GLN A 37 1.49 34.10 2.13
C GLN A 37 1.57 32.70 1.48
N SER A 38 2.34 32.56 0.40
CA SER A 38 2.53 31.28 -0.29
C SER A 38 3.28 30.27 0.58
N GLU A 39 4.30 30.72 1.30
CA GLU A 39 5.06 29.90 2.24
C GLU A 39 4.20 29.42 3.41
N GLN A 40 3.38 30.31 3.97
CA GLN A 40 2.42 29.97 5.02
C GLN A 40 1.41 28.92 4.54
N PHE A 41 0.81 29.14 3.37
CA PHE A 41 -0.14 28.20 2.77
C PHE A 41 0.52 26.84 2.51
N ALA A 42 1.72 26.82 1.91
CA ALA A 42 2.47 25.58 1.67
C ALA A 42 2.85 24.86 2.97
N ALA A 43 3.17 25.59 4.04
CA ALA A 43 3.43 25.02 5.36
C ALA A 43 2.15 24.41 5.97
N GLU A 44 1.01 25.08 5.84
CA GLU A 44 -0.29 24.58 6.31
C GLU A 44 -0.71 23.33 5.54
N THR A 45 -0.60 23.34 4.22
CA THR A 45 -0.90 22.16 3.38
C THR A 45 -0.01 20.98 3.77
N ARG A 46 1.31 21.19 3.95
CA ARG A 46 2.22 20.12 4.39
C ARG A 46 1.85 19.56 5.76
N ARG A 47 1.47 20.43 6.72
CA ARG A 47 1.02 19.99 8.04
C ARG A 47 -0.30 19.21 7.97
N ALA A 48 -1.24 19.64 7.14
CA ALA A 48 -2.51 18.96 6.95
C ALA A 48 -2.30 17.57 6.33
N ALA A 49 -1.54 17.49 5.22
CA ALA A 49 -1.21 16.24 4.56
C ALA A 49 -0.49 15.26 5.49
N ARG A 50 0.43 15.76 6.34
CA ARG A 50 1.12 14.91 7.32
C ARG A 50 0.17 14.34 8.37
N ARG A 51 -0.73 15.17 8.92
CA ARG A 51 -1.75 14.69 9.88
C ARG A 51 -2.68 13.65 9.27
N GLU A 52 -3.08 13.85 8.01
CA GLU A 52 -3.92 12.90 7.28
C GLU A 52 -3.18 11.58 7.05
N ALA A 53 -1.91 11.64 6.62
CA ALA A 53 -1.07 10.45 6.45
C ALA A 53 -0.89 9.68 7.77
N ASP A 54 -0.62 10.39 8.86
CA ASP A 54 -0.49 9.80 10.20
C ASP A 54 -1.81 9.14 10.63
N GLN A 55 -2.95 9.80 10.37
CA GLN A 55 -4.28 9.26 10.67
C GLN A 55 -4.58 7.98 9.88
N VAL A 56 -4.31 7.98 8.57
CA VAL A 56 -4.49 6.81 7.71
C VAL A 56 -3.61 5.65 8.17
N ALA A 57 -2.36 5.92 8.55
CA ALA A 57 -1.44 4.90 9.05
C ALA A 57 -1.95 4.28 10.38
N GLU A 58 -2.46 5.10 11.29
CA GLU A 58 -3.05 4.62 12.57
C GLU A 58 -4.37 3.86 12.36
N ASP A 59 -5.22 4.30 11.43
CA ASP A 59 -6.45 3.57 11.08
C ASP A 59 -6.13 2.20 10.46
N ALA A 60 -5.18 2.15 9.52
CA ALA A 60 -4.73 0.90 8.92
C ALA A 60 -4.11 -0.05 9.95
N ARG A 61 -3.34 0.48 10.90
CA ARG A 61 -2.78 -0.28 12.02
C ARG A 61 -3.89 -0.90 12.87
N ARG A 62 -4.86 -0.10 13.32
CA ARG A 62 -5.98 -0.57 14.13
C ARG A 62 -6.79 -1.65 13.42
N ALA A 63 -7.01 -1.50 12.11
CA ALA A 63 -7.68 -2.52 11.30
C ALA A 63 -6.88 -3.83 11.23
N ALA A 64 -5.56 -3.75 11.02
CA ALA A 64 -4.68 -4.92 10.98
C ALA A 64 -4.64 -5.66 12.33
N GLU A 65 -4.54 -4.94 13.44
CA GLU A 65 -4.58 -5.51 14.79
C GLU A 65 -5.91 -6.21 15.08
N ALA A 66 -7.03 -5.59 14.71
CA ALA A 66 -8.36 -6.19 14.87
C ALA A 66 -8.48 -7.49 14.05
N ALA A 67 -8.00 -7.48 12.79
CA ALA A 67 -8.01 -8.66 11.93
C ALA A 67 -7.12 -9.79 12.48
N ALA A 68 -5.96 -9.47 13.03
CA ALA A 68 -5.05 -10.42 13.66
C ALA A 68 -5.68 -11.07 14.91
N ARG A 69 -6.28 -10.26 15.80
CA ARG A 69 -7.00 -10.76 16.99
C ARG A 69 -8.17 -11.67 16.61
N ALA A 70 -8.95 -11.29 15.58
CA ALA A 70 -10.03 -12.13 15.08
C ALA A 70 -9.51 -13.48 14.52
N ARG A 71 -8.33 -13.49 13.88
CA ARG A 71 -7.69 -14.71 13.40
C ARG A 71 -7.24 -15.60 14.55
N VAL A 72 -6.64 -15.04 15.59
CA VAL A 72 -6.28 -15.78 16.81
C VAL A 72 -7.52 -16.41 17.46
N GLY A 73 -8.62 -15.67 17.55
CA GLY A 73 -9.90 -16.20 18.03
C GLY A 73 -10.37 -17.43 17.24
N ARG A 74 -10.42 -17.33 15.90
CA ARG A 74 -10.78 -18.46 15.03
C ARG A 74 -9.84 -19.65 15.16
N ILE A 75 -8.54 -19.39 15.34
CA ILE A 75 -7.54 -20.44 15.56
C ILE A 75 -7.83 -21.19 16.86
N SER A 76 -8.13 -20.48 17.94
CA SER A 76 -8.48 -21.08 19.24
C SER A 76 -9.77 -21.89 19.17
N GLU A 77 -10.80 -21.38 18.48
CA GLU A 77 -12.04 -22.12 18.23
C GLU A 77 -11.78 -23.40 17.42
N LEU A 78 -10.95 -23.30 16.37
CA LEU A 78 -10.58 -24.45 15.54
C LEU A 78 -9.84 -25.49 16.38
N ARG A 79 -8.86 -25.06 17.19
CA ARG A 79 -8.12 -25.92 18.14
C ARG A 79 -9.07 -26.68 19.07
N ALA A 80 -10.03 -25.97 19.68
CA ALA A 80 -11.01 -26.58 20.57
C ALA A 80 -11.90 -27.60 19.82
N SER A 81 -12.34 -27.27 18.60
CA SER A 81 -13.16 -28.17 17.78
C SER A 81 -12.41 -29.43 17.35
N ILE A 82 -11.12 -29.30 17.04
CA ILE A 82 -10.23 -30.39 16.66
C ILE A 82 -9.98 -31.29 17.87
N ALA A 83 -9.64 -30.72 19.03
CA ALA A 83 -9.44 -31.48 20.27
C ALA A 83 -10.71 -32.26 20.68
N ALA A 84 -11.89 -31.64 20.60
CA ALA A 84 -13.16 -32.31 20.89
C ALA A 84 -13.44 -33.47 19.93
N ARG A 85 -13.19 -33.29 18.62
CA ARG A 85 -13.39 -34.32 17.62
C ARG A 85 -12.39 -35.47 17.77
N ALA A 86 -11.12 -35.15 18.08
CA ALA A 86 -10.07 -36.12 18.39
C ALA A 86 -10.46 -36.99 19.58
N GLY A 87 -10.92 -36.39 20.69
CA GLY A 87 -11.41 -37.12 21.86
C GLY A 87 -12.51 -38.12 21.52
N SER A 88 -13.53 -37.67 20.75
CA SER A 88 -14.62 -38.55 20.32
C SER A 88 -14.18 -39.70 19.40
N LEU A 89 -13.13 -39.50 18.59
CA LEU A 89 -12.61 -40.51 17.68
C LEU A 89 -11.73 -41.53 18.41
N VAL A 90 -10.96 -41.09 19.41
CA VAL A 90 -10.10 -41.96 20.23
C VAL A 90 -10.92 -42.82 21.19
N GLU A 91 -12.00 -42.30 21.78
CA GLU A 91 -12.96 -43.12 22.56
C GLU A 91 -13.64 -44.22 21.72
N GLY A 92 -13.72 -44.04 20.40
CA GLY A 92 -14.31 -45.01 19.47
C GLY A 92 -13.32 -46.02 18.85
N LEU A 93 -12.01 -45.82 19.00
CA LEU A 93 -10.97 -46.65 18.36
C LEU A 93 -10.01 -47.21 19.41
N GLU A 94 -10.19 -48.48 19.80
CA GLU A 94 -9.17 -49.24 20.52
C GLU A 94 -7.87 -49.26 19.67
N GLY A 95 -6.84 -48.51 20.10
CA GLY A 95 -5.54 -48.37 19.42
C GLY A 95 -5.18 -46.97 18.87
N GLY A 96 -5.95 -45.91 19.16
CA GLY A 96 -5.80 -44.57 18.59
C GLY A 96 -4.70 -43.64 19.12
N GLU A 97 -3.76 -44.12 19.94
CA GLU A 97 -2.76 -43.28 20.65
C GLU A 97 -1.85 -42.47 19.69
N LEU A 98 -1.48 -43.05 18.54
CA LEU A 98 -0.59 -42.40 17.58
C LEU A 98 -1.28 -41.25 16.83
N THR A 99 -2.59 -41.38 16.58
CA THR A 99 -3.41 -40.33 15.97
C THR A 99 -3.67 -39.20 16.97
N ALA A 100 -3.89 -39.54 18.25
CA ALA A 100 -4.02 -38.55 19.33
C ALA A 100 -2.73 -37.72 19.48
N ALA A 101 -1.56 -38.36 19.50
CA ALA A 101 -0.27 -37.67 19.60
C ALA A 101 -0.01 -36.70 18.43
N ARG A 102 -0.35 -37.09 17.18
CA ARG A 102 -0.21 -36.19 16.01
C ARG A 102 -1.19 -35.01 16.05
N LEU A 103 -2.35 -35.19 16.65
CA LEU A 103 -3.32 -34.12 16.87
C LEU A 103 -2.87 -33.15 17.94
N GLU A 104 -2.29 -33.63 19.04
CA GLU A 104 -1.64 -32.80 20.06
C GLU A 104 -0.50 -31.95 19.46
N GLU A 105 0.37 -32.55 18.65
CA GLU A 105 1.47 -31.85 17.98
C GLU A 105 0.96 -30.73 17.04
N LEU A 106 -0.11 -30.99 16.27
CA LEU A 106 -0.72 -29.97 15.41
C LEU A 106 -1.39 -28.86 16.23
N VAL A 107 -2.00 -29.20 17.35
CA VAL A 107 -2.62 -28.25 18.29
C VAL A 107 -1.56 -27.34 18.93
N GLU A 108 -0.41 -27.90 19.29
CA GLU A 108 0.73 -27.17 19.83
C GLU A 108 1.35 -26.25 18.78
N ALA A 109 1.62 -26.76 17.57
CA ALA A 109 2.12 -25.95 16.45
C ALA A 109 1.18 -24.79 16.07
N LEU A 110 -0.13 -24.99 16.24
CA LEU A 110 -1.13 -23.95 16.03
C LEU A 110 -1.12 -22.90 17.15
N GLY A 111 -0.85 -23.30 18.39
CA GLY A 111 -0.59 -22.41 19.52
C GLY A 111 0.63 -21.53 19.29
N GLU A 112 1.76 -22.13 18.91
CA GLU A 112 2.99 -21.40 18.58
C GLU A 112 2.79 -20.41 17.42
N ALA A 113 1.96 -20.77 16.42
CA ALA A 113 1.63 -19.87 15.33
C ALA A 113 0.79 -18.68 15.79
N ALA A 114 -0.08 -18.86 16.78
CA ALA A 114 -0.84 -17.77 17.39
C ALA A 114 0.06 -16.84 18.22
N ASP A 115 0.97 -17.41 19.00
CA ASP A 115 1.93 -16.66 19.81
C ASP A 115 2.88 -15.84 18.92
N ARG A 116 3.40 -16.43 17.82
CA ARG A 116 4.19 -15.69 16.82
C ARG A 116 3.43 -14.50 16.22
N ILE A 117 2.13 -14.64 15.96
CA ILE A 117 1.32 -13.52 15.46
C ILE A 117 1.20 -12.41 16.51
N LEU A 118 1.07 -12.76 17.80
CA LEU A 118 0.99 -11.79 18.89
C LEU A 118 2.33 -11.07 19.11
N ASP A 119 3.44 -11.80 19.05
CA ASP A 119 4.79 -11.25 19.15
C ASP A 119 5.09 -10.28 17.99
N ASP A 120 4.69 -10.61 16.76
CA ASP A 120 4.85 -9.73 15.60
C ASP A 120 4.07 -8.41 15.76
N LEU A 121 2.90 -8.43 16.41
CA LEU A 121 2.14 -7.22 16.74
C LEU A 121 2.88 -6.35 17.76
N GLN A 122 3.48 -6.97 18.78
CA GLN A 122 4.21 -6.29 19.85
C GLN A 122 5.54 -5.70 19.33
N ALA A 123 6.27 -6.45 18.51
CA ALA A 123 7.49 -6.00 17.84
C ALA A 123 7.24 -4.87 16.83
N GLY A 124 6.06 -4.85 16.17
CA GLY A 124 5.63 -3.74 15.31
C GLY A 124 5.40 -2.42 16.06
N ASP A 125 5.13 -2.49 17.37
CA ASP A 125 5.01 -1.32 18.24
C ASP A 125 6.39 -0.82 18.70
N ASP A 126 7.27 -1.74 19.11
CA ASP A 126 8.62 -1.42 19.59
C ASP A 126 9.53 -0.80 18.51
N ARG A 127 9.36 -1.19 17.24
CA ARG A 127 10.10 -0.57 16.12
C ARG A 127 9.78 0.92 15.93
N ARG A 128 8.64 1.41 16.44
CA ARG A 128 8.28 2.85 16.38
C ARG A 128 9.03 3.71 17.38
N GLY A 129 9.58 3.13 18.46
CA GLY A 129 10.49 3.84 19.36
C GLY A 129 11.83 4.20 18.69
N ARG A 130 12.11 3.62 17.52
CA ARG A 130 13.35 3.80 16.74
C ARG A 130 13.04 4.32 15.34
N PHE A 131 12.34 5.45 15.23
CA PHE A 131 12.31 6.19 13.97
C PHE A 131 13.57 7.03 13.83
N GLU A 132 14.51 6.58 13.00
CA GLU A 132 15.44 7.51 12.34
C GLU A 132 14.63 8.39 11.36
N PRO A 133 14.81 9.72 11.39
CA PRO A 133 14.09 10.60 10.48
C PRO A 133 14.56 10.34 9.05
N ALA A 134 13.63 9.95 8.18
CA ALA A 134 13.87 9.89 6.75
C ALA A 134 14.26 11.30 6.26
N ILE A 135 15.43 11.39 5.63
CA ILE A 135 15.95 12.60 5.00
C ILE A 135 14.94 13.07 3.93
N PRO A 136 14.47 14.34 3.95
CA PRO A 136 13.54 14.82 2.94
C PRO A 136 14.22 14.83 1.57
N ALA A 137 13.62 14.17 0.58
CA ALA A 137 14.05 14.30 -0.81
C ALA A 137 13.82 15.75 -1.30
N GLU A 138 14.82 16.34 -1.94
CA GLU A 138 14.77 17.70 -2.47
C GLU A 138 13.66 17.88 -3.53
N PRO A 139 13.03 19.07 -3.60
CA PRO A 139 11.96 19.33 -4.53
C PRO A 139 12.51 19.52 -5.95
N ARG A 140 12.22 18.58 -6.85
CA ARG A 140 12.42 18.80 -8.29
C ARG A 140 11.43 19.85 -8.78
N GLY A 141 11.96 21.02 -9.16
CA GLY A 141 11.20 22.15 -9.65
C GLY A 141 10.54 21.91 -11.02
N GLY A 142 9.27 22.32 -11.10
CA GLY A 142 8.72 23.14 -12.18
C GLY A 142 8.57 22.56 -13.59
N ALA A 143 7.35 22.18 -13.94
CA ALA A 143 6.74 22.53 -15.24
C ALA A 143 5.21 22.50 -15.12
N PHE A 144 4.61 23.66 -14.85
CA PHE A 144 3.19 23.89 -15.11
C PHE A 144 3.03 24.33 -16.56
N ALA A 145 2.35 23.54 -17.39
CA ALA A 145 1.64 24.02 -18.57
C ALA A 145 0.18 23.56 -18.45
N ARG A 146 -0.74 24.53 -18.55
CA ARG A 146 -2.19 24.37 -18.37
C ARG A 146 -2.87 24.00 -19.69
N SER A 147 -3.97 23.23 -19.56
CA SER A 147 -5.29 23.34 -20.24
C SER A 147 -5.33 23.35 -21.79
N SER A 148 -6.22 22.68 -22.53
CA SER A 148 -7.53 22.07 -22.32
C SER A 148 -7.82 21.13 -23.49
N ASP A 149 -8.59 20.05 -23.29
CA ASP A 149 -9.79 19.77 -24.11
C ASP A 149 -10.66 18.69 -23.43
N PRO A 150 -12.00 18.75 -23.54
CA PRO A 150 -12.92 17.83 -22.90
C PRO A 150 -13.13 16.59 -23.80
N SER A 151 -13.14 15.41 -23.20
CA SER A 151 -13.59 14.20 -23.90
C SER A 151 -14.47 13.34 -23.01
N PRO A 152 -15.42 12.61 -23.62
CA PRO A 152 -16.77 12.48 -23.13
C PRO A 152 -16.94 11.34 -22.12
N GLU A 153 -18.07 11.41 -21.42
CA GLU A 153 -18.66 10.37 -20.61
C GLU A 153 -18.44 8.98 -21.23
N ARG A 154 -17.65 8.15 -20.54
CA ARG A 154 -17.62 6.71 -20.77
C ARG A 154 -18.57 6.08 -19.78
N ASP A 155 -19.67 5.54 -20.32
CA ASP A 155 -20.58 4.62 -19.66
C ASP A 155 -19.83 3.63 -18.78
N GLY A 156 -20.14 3.64 -17.49
CA GLY A 156 -19.79 2.54 -16.60
C GLY A 156 -20.64 1.31 -16.96
N PRO A 157 -20.13 0.08 -16.75
CA PRO A 157 -20.97 -1.10 -16.86
C PRO A 157 -22.09 -1.03 -15.80
N GLU A 158 -23.33 -1.22 -16.26
CA GLU A 158 -24.54 -1.26 -15.45
C GLU A 158 -24.44 -2.25 -14.26
N PRO A 159 -25.18 -1.99 -13.16
CA PRO A 159 -25.20 -2.88 -12.00
C PRO A 159 -25.79 -4.24 -12.39
N VAL A 160 -24.99 -5.30 -12.23
CA VAL A 160 -25.44 -6.69 -12.36
C VAL A 160 -26.55 -6.93 -11.34
N GLN A 161 -27.77 -7.12 -11.83
CA GLN A 161 -28.91 -7.55 -11.02
C GLN A 161 -28.58 -8.93 -10.44
N ILE A 162 -28.57 -9.03 -9.11
CA ILE A 162 -28.38 -10.27 -8.39
C ILE A 162 -29.61 -11.14 -8.65
N ALA A 163 -29.48 -12.12 -9.54
CA ALA A 163 -30.47 -13.16 -9.75
C ALA A 163 -30.37 -14.22 -8.64
N ASP A 164 -31.51 -14.44 -7.97
CA ASP A 164 -31.96 -15.55 -7.13
C ASP A 164 -31.04 -16.17 -6.04
N PRO A 165 -31.61 -16.54 -4.86
CA PRO A 165 -30.85 -17.16 -3.78
C PRO A 165 -30.33 -18.55 -4.18
N ILE A 166 -29.02 -18.75 -4.02
CA ILE A 166 -28.35 -20.04 -4.18
C ILE A 166 -28.89 -21.02 -3.12
N PRO A 167 -29.36 -22.23 -3.49
CA PRO A 167 -29.76 -23.23 -2.51
C PRO A 167 -28.54 -23.70 -1.70
N GLU A 168 -28.72 -23.79 -0.38
CA GLU A 168 -27.73 -24.31 0.56
C GLU A 168 -27.35 -25.76 0.17
N GLY A 169 -26.07 -25.98 -0.20
CA GLY A 169 -25.52 -27.32 -0.44
C GLY A 169 -24.81 -27.57 -1.78
N ALA A 170 -24.69 -26.59 -2.69
CA ALA A 170 -23.95 -26.81 -3.94
C ALA A 170 -22.41 -26.73 -3.73
N PRO A 171 -21.63 -27.78 -4.09
CA PRO A 171 -20.18 -27.73 -3.97
C PRO A 171 -19.58 -26.77 -5.00
N ILE A 172 -18.90 -25.73 -4.52
CA ILE A 172 -18.13 -24.81 -5.36
C ILE A 172 -16.88 -25.56 -5.85
N ALA A 173 -16.96 -26.18 -7.03
CA ALA A 173 -15.82 -26.81 -7.67
C ALA A 173 -14.85 -25.74 -8.22
N ARG A 174 -13.97 -25.19 -7.37
CA ARG A 174 -12.80 -24.42 -7.81
C ARG A 174 -11.71 -25.40 -8.27
N ARG A 175 -11.26 -25.31 -9.52
CA ARG A 175 -10.10 -26.07 -10.04
C ARG A 175 -8.86 -25.76 -9.16
N PRO A 176 -8.27 -26.74 -8.44
CA PRO A 176 -7.31 -26.46 -7.35
C PRO A 176 -5.82 -26.33 -7.75
N GLY A 177 -5.46 -26.31 -9.05
CA GLY A 177 -4.04 -26.33 -9.45
C GLY A 177 -3.35 -24.96 -9.63
N ARG A 178 -3.97 -24.05 -10.41
CA ARG A 178 -3.26 -22.88 -10.96
C ARG A 178 -3.08 -21.72 -9.97
N SER A 179 -4.06 -21.51 -9.08
CA SER A 179 -4.02 -20.44 -8.08
C SER A 179 -2.99 -20.68 -6.98
N ASN A 180 -2.79 -21.95 -6.59
CA ASN A 180 -1.83 -22.32 -5.56
C ASN A 180 -0.39 -22.24 -6.09
N ALA A 181 -0.17 -22.64 -7.35
CA ALA A 181 1.12 -22.51 -8.00
C ALA A 181 1.57 -21.05 -8.19
N ARG A 182 0.64 -20.13 -8.48
CA ARG A 182 0.96 -18.69 -8.56
C ARG A 182 1.46 -18.14 -7.23
N ALA A 183 0.75 -18.46 -6.14
CA ALA A 183 1.14 -18.03 -4.82
C ALA A 183 2.52 -18.60 -4.43
N ALA A 184 2.78 -19.87 -4.73
CA ALA A 184 4.07 -20.50 -4.50
C ALA A 184 5.19 -19.83 -5.32
N ALA A 185 4.96 -19.54 -6.60
CA ALA A 185 5.91 -18.87 -7.48
C ALA A 185 6.33 -17.48 -6.96
N VAL A 186 5.36 -16.67 -6.51
CA VAL A 186 5.62 -15.34 -5.96
C VAL A 186 6.44 -15.42 -4.67
N LEU A 187 6.12 -16.35 -3.77
CA LEU A 187 6.87 -16.52 -2.53
C LEU A 187 8.32 -16.94 -2.79
N MET A 188 8.55 -17.82 -3.77
CA MET A 188 9.90 -18.24 -4.16
C MET A 188 10.69 -17.10 -4.82
N ALA A 189 10.05 -16.27 -5.64
CA ALA A 189 10.68 -15.09 -6.24
C ALA A 189 11.12 -14.06 -5.17
N ILE A 190 10.28 -13.82 -4.14
CA ILE A 190 10.61 -12.96 -3.00
C ILE A 190 11.83 -13.48 -2.23
N GLN A 191 12.00 -14.80 -2.17
CA GLN A 191 13.15 -15.45 -1.54
C GLN A 191 14.43 -15.42 -2.42
N GLY A 192 14.37 -14.83 -3.61
CA GLY A 192 15.49 -14.72 -4.53
C GLY A 192 15.80 -16.00 -5.31
N ILE A 193 14.84 -16.93 -5.40
CA ILE A 193 14.99 -18.15 -6.19
C ILE A 193 14.87 -17.80 -7.68
N ASP A 194 15.78 -18.34 -8.50
CA ASP A 194 15.79 -18.09 -9.95
C ASP A 194 14.57 -18.71 -10.66
N ARG A 195 14.22 -18.11 -11.81
CA ARG A 195 13.03 -18.46 -12.61
C ARG A 195 13.02 -19.94 -13.01
N ASP A 196 14.18 -20.49 -13.37
CA ASP A 196 14.30 -21.87 -13.85
C ASP A 196 14.14 -22.90 -12.73
N GLU A 197 14.59 -22.58 -11.52
CA GLU A 197 14.43 -23.38 -10.32
C GLU A 197 12.99 -23.35 -9.82
N VAL A 198 12.33 -22.18 -9.88
CA VAL A 198 10.88 -22.08 -9.60
C VAL A 198 10.08 -22.95 -10.58
N ALA A 199 10.41 -22.92 -11.89
CA ALA A 199 9.76 -23.77 -12.89
C ALA A 199 9.89 -25.27 -12.55
N ARG A 200 11.10 -25.73 -12.23
CA ARG A 200 11.36 -27.13 -11.83
C ARG A 200 10.61 -27.54 -10.58
N ARG A 201 10.42 -26.62 -9.62
CA ARG A 201 9.76 -26.90 -8.36
C ARG A 201 8.24 -26.94 -8.50
N LEU A 202 7.66 -26.02 -9.28
CA LEU A 202 6.23 -26.04 -9.62
C LEU A 202 5.83 -27.27 -10.43
N ALA A 203 6.68 -27.72 -11.36
CA ALA A 203 6.43 -28.95 -12.11
C ALA A 203 6.40 -30.19 -11.20
N ARG A 204 7.28 -30.24 -10.18
CA ARG A 204 7.35 -31.35 -9.21
C ARG A 204 6.21 -31.33 -8.19
N GLU A 205 5.92 -30.17 -7.61
CA GLU A 205 5.00 -30.04 -6.47
C GLU A 205 3.55 -29.83 -6.91
N HIS A 206 3.33 -29.21 -8.08
CA HIS A 206 1.99 -28.86 -8.58
C HIS A 206 1.64 -29.52 -9.93
N GLY A 207 2.55 -30.33 -10.50
CA GLY A 207 2.29 -31.05 -11.74
C GLY A 207 2.10 -30.16 -12.97
N LEU A 208 2.56 -28.89 -12.91
CA LEU A 208 2.41 -27.92 -13.99
C LEU A 208 3.58 -28.03 -14.97
N ALA A 209 3.39 -28.82 -16.02
CA ALA A 209 4.36 -28.94 -17.12
C ALA A 209 4.46 -27.64 -17.95
N GLU A 210 3.40 -26.84 -18.01
CA GLU A 210 3.35 -25.55 -18.72
C GLU A 210 3.24 -24.40 -17.70
N SER A 211 4.38 -23.84 -17.30
CA SER A 211 4.47 -22.76 -16.30
C SER A 211 4.91 -21.42 -16.88
N ASP A 212 5.15 -21.32 -18.19
CA ASP A 212 5.79 -20.13 -18.80
C ASP A 212 4.94 -18.86 -18.67
N GLU A 213 3.64 -18.92 -18.96
CA GLU A 213 2.74 -17.76 -18.78
C GLU A 213 2.66 -17.31 -17.31
N LEU A 214 2.77 -18.26 -16.38
CA LEU A 214 2.74 -17.98 -14.95
C LEU A 214 4.05 -17.32 -14.49
N LEU A 215 5.17 -17.82 -14.99
CA LEU A 215 6.50 -17.30 -14.64
C LEU A 215 6.74 -15.94 -15.29
N ASP A 216 6.20 -15.68 -16.48
CA ASP A 216 6.24 -14.37 -17.13
C ASP A 216 5.45 -13.30 -16.35
N ASP A 217 4.35 -13.68 -15.70
CA ASP A 217 3.57 -12.79 -14.82
C ASP A 217 4.33 -12.45 -13.51
N VAL A 218 5.15 -13.38 -13.00
CA VAL A 218 5.86 -13.22 -11.71
C VAL A 218 7.24 -12.57 -11.87
N PHE A 219 8.00 -12.98 -12.88
CA PHE A 219 9.38 -12.52 -13.11
C PHE A 219 9.49 -11.48 -14.24
N GLY A 220 8.40 -11.20 -14.95
CA GLY A 220 8.40 -10.42 -16.18
C GLY A 220 8.75 -11.29 -17.40
N ARG A 221 8.28 -10.87 -18.58
CA ARG A 221 8.64 -11.53 -19.85
C ARG A 221 10.15 -11.46 -20.05
N ALA A 222 10.77 -12.60 -20.37
CA ALA A 222 12.20 -12.69 -20.67
C ALA A 222 12.65 -11.78 -21.84
N ASP A 223 11.71 -11.33 -22.70
CA ASP A 223 11.99 -10.55 -23.92
C ASP A 223 11.61 -9.05 -23.86
N ALA A 224 11.44 -8.46 -22.68
CA ALA A 224 11.25 -7.00 -22.60
C ALA A 224 12.62 -6.27 -22.57
N PRO A 225 13.01 -5.51 -23.61
CA PRO A 225 14.22 -4.68 -23.53
C PRO A 225 14.02 -3.57 -22.49
N ALA A 226 15.08 -3.33 -21.71
CA ALA A 226 15.18 -2.28 -20.70
C ALA A 226 15.04 -0.86 -21.29
#